data_AF-A0A6N8R653-F1
#
_entry.id   AF-A0A6N8R653-F1
#
_cell.length_a   1.000
_cell.length_b   1.000
_cell.length_c   1.000
_cell.angle_alpha   90.00
_cell.angle_beta   90.00
_cell.angle_gamma   90.00
#
_symmetry.space_group_name_H-M   'P 1'
#
loop_
_entity.id
_entity.type
_entity.pdbx_description
1 polymer ?
#
loop_
_entity_poly.entity_id
_entity_poly.type
_entity_poly.pdbx_seq_one_letter_code
_entity_poly.pdbx_strand_id
1 'polypeptide(L)'
;MSLVIWSALIPIIPFFVASLILDGSASMIHSLVTIDMTTILSLMYLAFVATIVGYGIWGTLLGRYETWRVAPLSLLVPVVGLASAALLLDERLTGLQFLGAVLIMTGLYINVFGLRWRKAVKVRG
;
A
#
# COMPACT_ATOMS: atom_id res chain seq x y z
N MET A 1 13.18 10.18 -18.82
CA MET A 1 13.33 9.46 -17.53
C MET A 1 14.10 10.25 -16.47
N SER A 2 14.84 11.31 -16.80
CA SER A 2 15.53 12.17 -15.84
C SER A 2 14.61 12.88 -14.83
N LEU A 3 13.43 13.38 -15.25
CA LEU A 3 12.49 14.08 -14.36
C LEU A 3 11.93 13.20 -13.23
N VAL A 4 11.78 11.90 -13.45
CA VAL A 4 11.30 10.95 -12.43
C VAL A 4 12.39 10.68 -11.38
N ILE A 5 13.66 10.61 -11.81
CA ILE A 5 14.80 10.41 -10.92
C ILE A 5 15.04 11.67 -10.08
N TRP A 6 14.95 12.85 -10.69
CA TRP A 6 15.10 14.13 -9.98
C TRP A 6 13.93 14.44 -9.03
N SER A 7 12.71 14.05 -9.38
CA SER A 7 11.56 14.19 -8.47
C SER A 7 11.61 13.23 -7.29
N ALA A 8 12.30 12.09 -7.39
CA ALA A 8 12.49 11.17 -6.26
C ALA A 8 13.40 11.74 -5.16
N LEU A 9 14.24 12.74 -5.47
CA LEU A 9 15.03 13.46 -4.46
C LEU A 9 14.16 14.39 -3.61
N ILE A 10 13.07 14.91 -4.19
CA ILE A 10 12.22 15.92 -3.54
C ILE A 10 11.59 15.35 -2.26
N PRO A 11 11.02 14.12 -2.22
CA PRO A 11 10.50 13.50 -1.01
C PRO A 11 11.53 13.22 0.08
N ILE A 12 12.80 13.01 -0.27
CA ILE A 12 13.83 12.66 0.71
C ILE A 12 13.96 13.76 1.77
N ILE A 13 13.93 15.02 1.34
CA ILE A 13 14.05 16.19 2.21
C ILE A 13 12.90 16.29 3.23
N PRO A 14 11.61 16.32 2.85
CA PRO A 14 10.51 16.36 3.79
C PRO A 14 10.41 15.09 4.65
N PHE A 15 10.76 13.90 4.13
CA PHE A 15 10.83 12.70 4.97
C PHE A 15 11.93 12.78 6.02
N PHE A 16 13.10 13.33 5.66
CA PHE A 16 14.19 13.55 6.60
C PHE A 16 13.81 14.55 7.70
N VAL A 17 13.18 15.67 7.32
CA VAL A 17 12.67 16.66 8.28
C VAL A 17 11.58 16.07 9.16
N ALA A 18 10.65 15.29 8.59
CA ALA A 18 9.59 14.63 9.34
C ALA A 18 10.14 13.61 10.34
N SER A 19 11.12 12.79 9.96
CA SER A 19 11.76 11.84 10.87
C SER A 19 12.50 12.55 12.00
N LEU A 20 13.16 13.69 11.72
CA LEU A 20 13.77 14.51 12.77
C LEU A 20 12.77 15.06 13.79
N ILE A 21 11.56 15.43 13.34
CA ILE A 21 10.50 15.96 14.20
C ILE A 21 9.77 14.85 14.97
N LEU A 22 9.49 13.71 14.34
CA LEU A 22 8.67 12.63 14.89
C LEU A 22 9.48 11.60 15.69
N ASP A 23 10.59 11.11 15.15
CA ASP A 23 11.42 10.06 15.76
C ASP A 23 12.52 10.65 16.68
N GLY A 24 12.92 11.89 16.42
CA GLY A 24 13.99 12.59 17.14
C GLY A 24 15.39 12.21 16.65
N SER A 25 16.34 13.16 16.75
CA SER A 25 17.71 13.01 16.23
C SER A 25 18.48 11.83 16.84
N ALA A 26 18.23 11.51 18.12
CA ALA A 26 18.87 10.39 18.81
C ALA A 26 18.41 9.02 18.28
N SER A 27 17.12 8.84 18.00
CA SER A 27 16.58 7.59 17.46
C SER A 27 17.04 7.36 16.01
N MET A 28 17.15 8.44 15.23
CA MET A 28 17.66 8.38 13.86
C MET A 28 19.13 7.95 13.81
N ILE A 29 20.02 8.56 14.60
CA ILE A 29 21.43 8.18 14.66
C ILE A 29 21.60 6.76 15.18
N HIS A 30 20.85 6.38 16.22
CA HIS A 30 20.92 5.02 16.75
C HIS A 30 20.49 4.00 15.70
N SER A 31 19.39 4.25 14.97
CA SER A 31 18.92 3.38 13.89
C SER A 31 19.94 3.25 12.75
N LEU A 32 20.71 4.31 12.46
CA LEU A 32 21.80 4.28 11.47
C LEU A 32 23.01 3.46 11.95
N VAL A 33 23.34 3.54 13.24
CA VAL A 33 24.51 2.87 13.83
C VAL A 33 24.23 1.40 14.12
N THR A 34 23.00 1.05 14.52
CA THR A 34 22.56 -0.32 14.76
C THR A 34 21.75 -0.89 13.60
N ILE A 35 22.12 -0.55 12.36
CA ILE A 35 21.51 -1.19 11.19
C ILE A 35 21.81 -2.69 11.27
N ASP A 36 20.75 -3.47 11.46
CA ASP A 36 20.81 -4.92 11.43
C ASP A 36 20.67 -5.44 9.99
N MET A 37 21.23 -6.63 9.74
CA MET A 37 21.17 -7.27 8.43
C MET A 37 19.71 -7.51 7.99
N THR A 38 18.82 -7.76 8.95
CA THR A 38 17.38 -7.89 8.73
C THR A 38 16.77 -6.63 8.13
N THR A 39 17.17 -5.44 8.60
CA THR A 39 16.68 -4.15 8.09
C THR A 39 17.14 -3.93 6.66
N ILE A 40 18.40 -4.24 6.35
CA ILE A 40 18.95 -4.13 4.98
C ILE A 40 18.19 -5.07 4.03
N LEU A 41 18.00 -6.33 4.41
CA LEU A 41 17.28 -7.31 3.60
C LEU A 41 15.81 -6.92 3.40
N SER A 42 15.16 -6.37 4.42
CA SER A 42 13.79 -5.88 4.33
C SER A 42 13.66 -4.69 3.36
N LEU A 43 14.60 -3.74 3.41
CA LEU A 43 14.64 -2.61 2.48
C LEU A 43 14.90 -3.07 1.04
N MET A 44 15.83 -4.02 0.84
CA MET A 44 16.10 -4.61 -0.46
C MET A 44 14.86 -5.33 -1.03
N TYR A 45 14.18 -6.12 -0.20
CA TYR A 45 12.94 -6.78 -0.58
C TYR A 45 11.87 -5.76 -0.99
N LEU A 46 11.66 -4.71 -0.20
CA LEU A 46 10.63 -3.71 -0.47
C LEU A 46 10.96 -2.87 -1.72
N ALA A 47 12.22 -2.46 -1.88
CA ALA A 47 12.64 -1.60 -2.98
C ALA A 47 12.67 -2.34 -4.33
N PHE A 48 13.14 -3.59 -4.36
CA PHE A 48 13.29 -4.35 -5.60
C PHE A 48 12.15 -5.34 -5.80
N VAL A 49 11.99 -6.29 -4.89
CA VAL A 49 11.04 -7.40 -5.07
C VAL A 49 9.61 -6.88 -5.09
N ALA A 50 9.20 -6.10 -4.09
CA ALA A 50 7.83 -5.58 -4.03
C ALA A 50 7.53 -4.62 -5.19
N THR A 51 8.51 -3.81 -5.63
CA THR A 51 8.36 -2.92 -6.79
C THR A 51 8.23 -3.70 -8.10
N ILE A 52 9.12 -4.67 -8.36
CA ILE A 52 9.09 -5.48 -9.59
C ILE A 52 7.82 -6.30 -9.65
N VAL A 53 7.46 -6.98 -8.55
CA VAL A 53 6.25 -7.79 -8.46
C VAL A 53 5.00 -6.91 -8.56
N GLY A 54 4.97 -5.79 -7.84
CA GLY A 54 3.86 -4.84 -7.84
C GLY A 54 3.61 -4.25 -9.22
N TYR A 55 4.62 -3.64 -9.85
CA TYR A 55 4.49 -3.10 -11.19
C TYR A 55 4.29 -4.18 -12.25
N GLY A 56 4.88 -5.36 -12.10
CA GLY A 56 4.67 -6.49 -12.99
C GLY A 56 3.22 -6.96 -13.01
N ILE A 57 2.66 -7.25 -11.82
CA ILE A 57 1.25 -7.62 -11.66
C ILE A 57 0.35 -6.50 -12.18
N TRP A 58 0.61 -5.25 -11.79
CA TRP A 58 -0.21 -4.12 -12.21
C TRP A 58 -0.17 -3.88 -13.72
N GLY A 59 1.00 -4.00 -14.34
CA GLY A 59 1.18 -3.93 -15.80
C GLY A 59 0.45 -5.04 -16.54
N THR A 60 0.50 -6.28 -16.04
CA THR A 60 -0.26 -7.41 -16.63
C THR A 60 -1.78 -7.23 -16.49
N LEU A 61 -2.25 -6.68 -15.37
CA LEU A 61 -3.66 -6.37 -15.13
C LEU A 61 -4.16 -5.27 -16.07
N LEU A 62 -3.41 -4.18 -16.22
CA LEU A 62 -3.75 -3.08 -17.13
C LEU A 62 -3.72 -3.51 -18.60
N GLY A 63 -2.86 -4.47 -18.95
CA GLY A 63 -2.85 -5.06 -20.30
C GLY A 63 -4.04 -5.98 -20.59
N ARG A 64 -4.68 -6.55 -19.56
CA ARG A 64 -5.79 -7.52 -19.72
C ARG A 64 -7.17 -6.97 -19.34
N TYR A 65 -7.23 -5.90 -18.54
CA TYR A 65 -8.48 -5.32 -18.03
C TYR A 65 -8.46 -3.79 -18.12
N GLU A 66 -9.59 -3.20 -18.51
CA GLU A 66 -9.75 -1.74 -18.55
C GLU A 66 -9.52 -1.12 -17.15
N THR A 67 -8.83 0.02 -17.10
CA THR A 67 -8.31 0.70 -15.90
C THR A 67 -9.33 0.85 -14.75
N TRP A 68 -10.62 0.96 -15.07
CA TRP A 68 -11.70 1.10 -14.09
C TRP A 68 -12.01 -0.18 -13.29
N ARG A 69 -11.64 -1.37 -13.79
CA ARG A 69 -11.81 -2.64 -13.07
C ARG A 69 -10.72 -2.87 -12.02
N VAL A 70 -9.56 -2.25 -12.19
CA VAL A 70 -8.39 -2.43 -11.33
C VAL A 70 -8.37 -1.43 -10.16
N ALA A 71 -9.08 -0.30 -10.29
CA ALA A 71 -9.16 0.72 -9.25
C ALA A 71 -9.70 0.22 -7.89
N PRO A 72 -10.74 -0.64 -7.82
CA PRO A 72 -11.23 -1.16 -6.55
C PRO A 72 -10.26 -2.14 -5.87
N LEU A 73 -9.35 -2.78 -6.62
CA LEU A 73 -8.38 -3.72 -6.05
C LEU A 73 -7.39 -3.02 -5.10
N SER A 74 -7.14 -1.72 -5.27
CA SER A 74 -6.29 -0.96 -4.36
C SER A 74 -6.86 -0.86 -2.94
N LEU A 75 -8.18 -0.92 -2.78
CA LEU A 75 -8.83 -0.97 -1.46
C LEU A 75 -8.60 -2.32 -0.76
N LEU A 76 -8.23 -3.36 -1.50
CA LEU A 76 -7.95 -4.69 -0.96
C LEU A 76 -6.54 -4.77 -0.33
N VAL A 77 -5.61 -3.91 -0.75
CA VAL A 77 -4.23 -3.85 -0.24
C VAL A 77 -4.16 -3.78 1.30
N PRO A 78 -4.84 -2.85 1.99
CA PRO A 78 -4.82 -2.80 3.46
C PRO A 78 -5.42 -4.05 4.11
N VAL A 79 -6.45 -4.66 3.50
CA VAL A 79 -7.07 -5.89 4.03
C VAL A 79 -6.10 -7.07 3.93
N VAL A 80 -5.42 -7.23 2.79
CA VAL A 80 -4.39 -8.27 2.60
C VAL A 80 -3.21 -8.00 3.53
N GLY A 81 -2.82 -6.75 3.73
CA GLY A 81 -1.77 -6.36 4.67
C GLY A 81 -2.09 -6.77 6.09
N LEU A 82 -3.29 -6.44 6.59
CA LEU A 82 -3.76 -6.83 7.93
C LEU A 82 -3.88 -8.35 8.06
N ALA A 83 -4.42 -9.04 7.06
CA ALA A 83 -4.53 -10.50 7.07
C ALA A 83 -3.15 -11.17 7.10
N SER A 84 -2.18 -10.64 6.34
CA SER A 84 -0.82 -11.16 6.32
C SER A 84 -0.09 -10.88 7.64
N ALA A 85 -0.29 -9.71 8.25
CA ALA A 85 0.25 -9.41 9.59
C ALA A 85 -0.32 -10.36 10.66
N ALA A 86 -1.63 -10.59 10.65
CA ALA A 86 -2.27 -11.51 11.57
C ALA A 86 -1.80 -12.97 11.38
N LEU A 87 -1.59 -13.41 10.13
CA LEU A 87 -1.22 -14.80 9.82
C LEU A 87 0.28 -15.09 9.91
N LEU A 88 1.13 -14.15 9.48
CA LEU A 88 2.59 -14.34 9.42
C LEU A 88 3.32 -13.81 10.64
N LEU A 89 2.80 -12.76 11.28
CA LEU A 89 3.39 -12.11 12.45
C LEU A 89 2.69 -12.50 13.76
N ASP A 90 1.60 -13.29 13.70
CA ASP A 90 0.74 -13.65 14.84
C ASP A 90 0.26 -12.41 15.64
N GLU A 91 0.13 -11.28 14.94
CA GLU A 91 -0.22 -10.02 15.56
C GLU A 91 -1.71 -10.01 15.92
N ARG A 92 -2.02 -9.73 17.20
CA ARG A 92 -3.41 -9.65 17.66
C ARG A 92 -4.05 -8.39 17.11
N LEU A 93 -4.87 -8.55 16.08
CA LEU A 93 -5.68 -7.48 15.51
C LEU A 93 -6.51 -6.82 16.61
N THR A 94 -6.30 -5.52 16.81
CA THR A 94 -7.09 -4.74 17.77
C THR A 94 -8.54 -4.61 17.27
N GLY A 95 -9.50 -4.43 18.18
CA GLY A 95 -10.92 -4.27 17.80
C GLY A 95 -11.16 -3.15 16.77
N LEU A 96 -10.36 -2.07 16.83
CA LEU A 96 -10.39 -0.98 15.86
C LEU A 96 -9.87 -1.38 14.47
N GLN A 97 -8.80 -2.19 14.38
CA GLN A 97 -8.32 -2.71 13.10
C GLN A 97 -9.34 -3.65 12.45
N PHE A 98 -10.03 -4.47 13.25
CA PHE A 98 -11.11 -5.34 12.76
C PHE A 98 -12.28 -4.52 12.23
N LEU A 99 -12.73 -3.50 12.98
CA LEU A 99 -13.76 -2.56 12.53
C LEU A 99 -13.37 -1.85 11.22
N GLY A 100 -12.13 -1.40 11.13
CA GLY A 100 -11.57 -0.80 9.91
C GLY A 100 -11.57 -1.78 8.73
N ALA A 101 -11.15 -3.03 8.94
CA ALA A 101 -11.16 -4.07 7.91
C ALA A 101 -12.59 -4.36 7.42
N VAL A 102 -13.56 -4.49 8.32
CA VAL A 102 -14.97 -4.68 7.97
C VAL A 102 -15.52 -3.49 7.19
N LEU A 103 -15.17 -2.26 7.59
CA LEU A 103 -15.62 -1.04 6.91
C LEU A 103 -15.03 -0.94 5.49
N ILE A 104 -13.75 -1.26 5.31
CA ILE A 104 -13.10 -1.31 4.00
C ILE A 104 -13.74 -2.39 3.12
N MET A 105 -13.98 -3.59 3.66
CA MET A 105 -14.64 -4.68 2.93
C MET A 105 -16.07 -4.32 2.52
N THR A 106 -16.80 -3.64 3.40
CA THR A 106 -18.16 -3.15 3.11
C THR A 106 -18.14 -2.07 2.02
N GLY A 107 -17.21 -1.11 2.10
CA GLY A 107 -17.01 -0.09 1.08
C GLY A 107 -16.62 -0.67 -0.28
N LEU A 108 -15.72 -1.67 -0.29
CA LEU A 108 -15.34 -2.40 -1.50
C LEU A 108 -16.54 -3.14 -2.10
N TYR A 109 -17.34 -3.83 -1.27
CA TYR A 109 -18.54 -4.53 -1.72
C TYR A 109 -19.52 -3.55 -2.39
N ILE A 110 -19.80 -2.41 -1.76
CA ILE A 110 -20.64 -1.36 -2.35
C ILE A 110 -20.03 -0.81 -3.64
N ASN A 111 -18.71 -0.62 -3.70
CA ASN A 111 -18.04 -0.10 -4.89
C ASN A 111 -18.17 -1.06 -6.08
N VAL A 112 -17.86 -2.35 -5.87
CA VAL A 112 -17.88 -3.39 -6.91
C VAL A 112 -19.31 -3.70 -7.38
N PHE A 113 -20.27 -3.79 -6.46
CA PHE A 113 -21.67 -4.12 -6.80
C PHE A 113 -22.51 -2.88 -7.17
N GLY A 114 -22.24 -1.72 -6.59
CA GLY A 114 -22.93 -0.47 -6.89
C GLY A 114 -22.67 0.06 -8.30
N LEU A 115 -21.47 -0.20 -8.86
CA LEU A 115 -21.18 0.08 -10.27
C LEU A 115 -22.04 -0.77 -11.23
N ARG A 116 -22.43 -1.99 -10.84
CA ARG A 116 -23.36 -2.84 -11.62
C ARG A 116 -24.79 -2.29 -11.54
N TRP A 117 -25.19 -1.77 -10.40
CA TRP A 117 -26.53 -1.18 -10.21
C TRP A 117 -26.73 0.10 -11.04
N ARG A 118 -25.71 0.97 -11.12
CA ARG A 118 -25.76 2.17 -11.98
C ARG A 118 -25.88 1.84 -13.48
N LYS A 119 -25.25 0.75 -13.96
CA LYS A 119 -25.43 0.30 -15.36
C LYS A 119 -26.83 -0.27 -15.60
N ALA A 120 -27.41 -1.02 -14.66
CA ALA A 120 -28.74 -1.58 -14.81
C ALA A 120 -29.86 -0.52 -14.82
N VAL A 121 -29.69 0.57 -14.06
CA VAL A 121 -30.66 1.68 -14.02
C VAL A 121 -30.59 2.54 -15.30
N LYS A 122 -29.40 2.70 -15.90
CA LYS A 122 -29.22 3.51 -17.13
C LYS A 122 -29.70 2.82 -18.42
N VAL A 123 -29.94 1.51 -18.41
CA VAL A 123 -30.47 0.76 -19.57
C VAL A 123 -31.99 0.73 -19.60
N ARG A 124 -32.66 1.22 -18.55
CA ARG A 124 -34.12 1.20 -18.40
C ARG A 124 -34.80 2.58 -18.44
N GLY A 125 -34.04 3.65 -18.69
CA GLY A 125 -34.57 5.01 -18.93
C GLY A 125 -34.23 5.45 -20.34
#